data_AF-A0A2M8K4R0-F1
#
_entry.id   AF-A0A2M8K4R0-F1
#
_cell.length_a   1.000
_cell.length_b   1.000
_cell.length_c   1.000
_cell.angle_alpha   90.00
_cell.angle_beta   90.00
_cell.angle_gamma   90.00
#
_symmetry.space_group_name_H-M   'P 1'
#
loop_
_entity.id
_entity.type
_entity.pdbx_description
1 polymer ?
#
loop_
_entity_poly.entity_id
_entity_poly.type
_entity_poly.pdbx_seq_one_letter_code
_entity_poly.pdbx_strand_id
1 'polypeptide(L)'
;MCSVSWLVEESGYQLFFNRDEQKARVAALPPQSFIQQGTQILMPVDPIGKGSWISLNEQGVSLCLLNNYQGKKPAGELISRGQLLKRLSSATTVAQVEQQFALQVLELFAPFTLLAFELGNNKVREFQWDGERISIAYATSPHFSSAVALENAVAYRQSIYGELAAKTPVDLLSFHSQHHPEHSHLSVCMHREDAETVSFTRIQVSKDNLKMAYVAGAPCLHLTPEALAEQTYRFQGNRFQDNRIQEKVPLVGIPL
;
A
#
# COMPACT_ATOMS: atom_id res chain seq x y z
N MET A 1 -1.48 4.10 11.67
CA MET A 1 -1.16 5.44 11.11
C MET A 1 -0.37 5.18 9.83
N CYS A 2 -0.42 5.99 8.79
CA CYS A 2 0.29 5.66 7.56
C CYS A 2 0.80 6.93 6.89
N SER A 3 1.89 6.79 6.14
CA SER A 3 2.43 7.85 5.29
C SER A 3 2.52 7.32 3.87
N VAL A 4 2.04 8.08 2.90
CA VAL A 4 2.15 7.73 1.49
C VAL A 4 2.59 8.94 0.68
N SER A 5 3.53 8.73 -0.22
CA SER A 5 3.94 9.71 -1.22
C SER A 5 4.08 9.03 -2.56
N TRP A 6 4.02 9.80 -3.64
CA TRP A 6 4.10 9.26 -4.98
C TRP A 6 4.67 10.24 -5.98
N LEU A 7 5.11 9.69 -7.10
CA LEU A 7 5.53 10.39 -8.30
C LEU A 7 4.67 9.90 -9.46
N VAL A 8 4.16 10.83 -10.25
CA VAL A 8 3.47 10.52 -11.50
C VAL A 8 4.23 11.21 -12.62
N GLU A 9 4.61 10.42 -13.61
CA GLU A 9 5.39 10.81 -14.78
C GLU A 9 4.64 10.34 -16.03
N GLU A 10 5.02 10.84 -17.21
CA GLU A 10 4.42 10.37 -18.47
C GLU A 10 4.61 8.86 -18.69
N SER A 11 5.70 8.30 -18.16
CA SER A 11 6.06 6.88 -18.31
C SER A 11 5.31 5.95 -17.34
N GLY A 12 4.64 6.50 -16.33
CA GLY A 12 3.94 5.75 -15.28
C GLY A 12 4.03 6.40 -13.91
N TYR A 13 4.03 5.62 -12.84
CA TYR A 13 4.04 6.16 -11.47
C TYR A 13 4.83 5.29 -10.51
N GLN A 14 5.18 5.91 -9.38
CA GLN A 14 5.79 5.25 -8.24
C GLN A 14 5.07 5.63 -6.97
N LEU A 15 4.76 4.64 -6.13
CA LEU A 15 4.12 4.80 -4.83
C LEU A 15 5.09 4.37 -3.74
N PHE A 16 5.11 5.10 -2.63
CA PHE A 16 5.97 4.85 -1.46
C PHE A 16 5.07 4.89 -0.23
N PHE A 17 4.98 3.80 0.53
CA PHE A 17 4.00 3.65 1.60
C PHE A 17 4.62 3.08 2.88
N ASN A 18 4.59 3.86 3.96
CA ASN A 18 4.84 3.39 5.32
C ASN A 18 3.53 2.96 5.97
N ARG A 19 3.50 1.74 6.48
CA ARG A 19 2.42 1.26 7.34
C ARG A 19 2.86 1.35 8.81
N ASP A 20 2.17 2.18 9.58
CA ASP A 20 2.33 2.22 11.04
C ASP A 20 1.22 1.39 11.70
N GLU A 21 1.62 0.50 12.59
CA GLU A 21 0.77 -0.50 13.21
C GLU A 21 1.21 -0.81 14.64
N GLN A 22 0.30 -1.36 15.44
CA GLN A 22 0.61 -1.85 16.78
C GLN A 22 1.63 -2.99 16.71
N LYS A 23 2.63 -2.96 17.60
CA LYS A 23 3.66 -4.02 17.69
C LYS A 23 3.07 -5.38 18.04
N ALA A 24 1.96 -5.39 18.77
CA ALA A 24 1.24 -6.61 19.15
C ALA A 24 0.40 -7.21 18.01
N ARG A 25 0.16 -6.47 16.91
CA ARG A 25 -0.59 -7.02 15.77
C ARG A 25 0.27 -8.06 15.05
N VAL A 26 -0.35 -9.16 14.65
CA VAL A 26 0.30 -10.19 13.84
C VAL A 26 0.89 -9.56 12.57
N ALA A 27 2.16 -9.87 12.31
CA ALA A 27 2.90 -9.38 11.15
C ALA A 27 2.16 -9.71 9.85
N ALA A 28 2.18 -8.78 8.91
CA ALA A 28 1.59 -9.01 7.60
C ALA A 28 2.40 -10.04 6.80
N LEU A 29 1.71 -10.79 5.95
CA LEU A 29 2.35 -11.63 4.96
C LEU A 29 2.91 -10.75 3.83
N PRO A 30 4.10 -11.08 3.29
CA PRO A 30 4.65 -10.39 2.13
C PRO A 30 3.70 -10.47 0.93
N PRO A 31 3.93 -9.66 -0.13
CA PRO A 31 3.08 -9.64 -1.31
C PRO A 31 2.81 -11.03 -1.88
N GLN A 32 1.53 -11.38 -1.93
CA GLN A 32 1.04 -12.61 -2.54
C GLN A 32 0.38 -12.30 -3.87
N SER A 33 0.57 -13.19 -4.83
CA SER A 33 -0.13 -13.13 -6.12
C SER A 33 -1.33 -14.07 -6.12
N PHE A 34 -2.49 -13.57 -6.57
CA PHE A 34 -3.70 -14.36 -6.77
C PHE A 34 -4.56 -13.74 -7.88
N ILE A 35 -5.55 -14.50 -8.36
CA ILE A 35 -6.50 -14.02 -9.36
C ILE A 35 -7.82 -13.67 -8.67
N GLN A 36 -8.38 -12.51 -8.99
CA GLN A 36 -9.71 -12.10 -8.57
C GLN A 36 -10.45 -11.53 -9.78
N GLN A 37 -11.64 -12.06 -10.06
CA GLN A 37 -12.47 -11.65 -11.21
C GLN A 37 -11.71 -11.65 -12.55
N GLY A 38 -10.78 -12.60 -12.74
CA GLY A 38 -9.98 -12.72 -13.95
C GLY A 38 -8.76 -11.78 -14.03
N THR A 39 -8.49 -10.99 -12.98
CA THR A 39 -7.34 -10.09 -12.91
C THR A 39 -6.32 -10.59 -11.90
N GLN A 40 -5.05 -10.68 -12.30
CA GLN A 40 -3.95 -10.97 -11.39
C GLN A 40 -3.64 -9.77 -10.50
N ILE A 41 -3.61 -10.00 -9.18
CA ILE A 41 -3.35 -9.00 -8.15
C ILE A 41 -2.12 -9.41 -7.35
N LEU A 42 -1.37 -8.40 -6.90
CA LEU A 42 -0.22 -8.50 -6.02
C LEU A 42 -0.44 -7.56 -4.83
N MET A 43 -0.45 -8.10 -3.61
CA MET A 43 -0.58 -7.29 -2.39
C MET A 43 -0.05 -8.02 -1.15
N PRO A 44 0.53 -7.32 -0.17
CA PRO A 44 0.73 -7.91 1.16
C PRO A 44 -0.62 -8.23 1.79
N VAL A 45 -0.65 -9.13 2.77
CA VAL A 45 -1.92 -9.57 3.39
C VAL A 45 -1.84 -9.38 4.89
N ASP A 46 -2.80 -8.65 5.46
CA ASP A 46 -3.03 -8.59 6.90
C ASP A 46 -3.80 -9.85 7.34
N PRO A 47 -3.20 -10.75 8.15
CA PRO A 47 -3.84 -12.02 8.54
C PRO A 47 -5.12 -11.83 9.36
N ILE A 48 -5.18 -10.76 10.16
CA ILE A 48 -6.32 -10.45 11.02
C ILE A 48 -7.43 -9.78 10.20
N GLY A 49 -7.06 -8.78 9.38
CA GLY A 49 -8.00 -8.05 8.54
C GLY A 49 -8.49 -8.84 7.33
N LYS A 50 -7.79 -9.92 6.94
CA LYS A 50 -8.01 -10.75 5.75
C LYS A 50 -8.06 -9.95 4.44
N GLY A 51 -7.33 -8.84 4.41
CA GLY A 51 -7.29 -7.90 3.30
C GLY A 51 -5.93 -7.22 3.21
N SER A 52 -5.86 -6.08 2.52
CA SER A 52 -4.61 -5.32 2.38
C SER A 52 -4.86 -3.81 2.52
N TRP A 53 -3.81 -3.05 2.80
CA TRP A 53 -3.82 -1.58 2.74
C TRP A 53 -3.23 -1.06 1.42
N ILE A 54 -2.69 -1.95 0.58
CA ILE A 54 -2.05 -1.59 -0.69
C ILE A 54 -2.13 -2.76 -1.68
N SER A 55 -2.41 -2.49 -2.96
CA SER A 55 -2.44 -3.50 -4.02
C SER A 55 -1.94 -2.94 -5.34
N LEU A 56 -1.41 -3.82 -6.18
CA LEU A 56 -1.12 -3.60 -7.60
C LEU A 56 -1.79 -4.71 -8.41
N ASN A 57 -2.39 -4.41 -9.54
CA ASN A 57 -2.87 -5.42 -10.47
C ASN A 57 -2.14 -5.39 -11.83
N GLU A 58 -2.34 -6.43 -12.63
CA GLU A 58 -1.65 -6.61 -13.91
C GLU A 58 -2.02 -5.58 -14.98
N GLN A 59 -3.08 -4.79 -14.77
CA GLN A 59 -3.47 -3.67 -15.64
C GLN A 59 -2.74 -2.37 -15.27
N GLY A 60 -1.87 -2.39 -14.26
CA GLY A 60 -1.17 -1.19 -13.77
C GLY A 60 -2.06 -0.30 -12.92
N VAL A 61 -3.17 -0.81 -12.38
CA VAL A 61 -3.97 -0.12 -11.36
C VAL A 61 -3.43 -0.47 -9.98
N SER A 62 -3.14 0.56 -9.17
CA SER A 62 -2.78 0.41 -7.77
C SER A 62 -3.80 1.09 -6.88
N LEU A 63 -4.06 0.48 -5.73
CA LEU A 63 -4.88 1.05 -4.67
C LEU A 63 -4.03 1.14 -3.41
N CYS A 64 -4.17 2.21 -2.63
CA CYS A 64 -3.72 2.21 -1.24
C CYS A 64 -4.74 2.91 -0.34
N LEU A 65 -4.80 2.47 0.90
CA LEU A 65 -5.82 2.88 1.86
C LEU A 65 -5.16 3.44 3.12
N LEU A 66 -5.63 4.61 3.52
CA LEU A 66 -5.31 5.25 4.78
C LEU A 66 -6.53 5.22 5.69
N ASN A 67 -6.28 5.03 6.98
CA ASN A 67 -7.32 5.11 7.99
C ASN A 67 -7.68 6.58 8.22
N ASN A 68 -8.96 6.95 8.18
CA ASN A 68 -9.40 8.26 8.65
C ASN A 68 -9.90 8.10 10.09
N TYR A 69 -9.14 8.59 11.07
CA TYR A 69 -9.50 8.42 12.48
C TYR A 69 -10.37 9.57 13.01
N GLN A 70 -10.47 10.66 12.24
CA GLN A 70 -11.22 11.87 12.58
C GLN A 70 -12.68 11.78 12.10
N GLY A 71 -12.95 10.87 11.16
CA GLY A 71 -14.31 10.54 10.77
C GLY A 71 -15.13 9.91 11.89
N LYS A 72 -16.45 9.94 11.73
CA LYS A 72 -17.41 9.36 12.65
C LYS A 72 -17.53 7.86 12.41
N LYS A 73 -17.03 7.05 13.34
CA LYS A 73 -17.16 5.59 13.24
C LYS A 73 -18.65 5.18 13.23
N PRO A 74 -19.14 4.45 12.21
CA PRO A 74 -20.51 3.93 12.22
C PRO A 74 -20.76 2.95 13.37
N ALA A 75 -22.02 2.81 13.76
CA ALA A 75 -22.45 1.85 14.78
C ALA A 75 -22.49 0.42 14.21
N GLY A 76 -22.36 -0.57 15.10
CA GLY A 76 -22.43 -2.00 14.74
C GLY A 76 -21.07 -2.63 14.44
N GLU A 77 -21.12 -3.88 13.96
CA GLU A 77 -19.93 -4.61 13.55
C GLU A 77 -19.42 -4.11 12.19
N LEU A 78 -18.16 -3.67 12.17
CA LEU A 78 -17.55 -3.12 10.96
C LEU A 78 -16.68 -4.17 10.27
N ILE A 79 -16.70 -4.14 8.95
CA ILE A 79 -15.80 -4.86 8.08
C ILE A 79 -14.45 -4.15 8.04
N SER A 80 -13.38 -4.94 7.98
CA SER A 80 -12.03 -4.40 7.76
C SER A 80 -11.98 -3.62 6.44
N ARG A 81 -11.51 -2.37 6.51
CA ARG A 81 -11.21 -1.53 5.34
C ARG A 81 -10.28 -2.21 4.33
N GLY A 82 -9.39 -3.08 4.81
CA GLY A 82 -8.51 -3.82 3.90
C GLY A 82 -9.24 -4.84 3.04
N GLN A 83 -10.43 -5.29 3.43
CA GLN A 83 -11.29 -6.11 2.59
C GLN A 83 -11.97 -5.29 1.50
N LEU A 84 -12.33 -4.03 1.78
CA LEU A 84 -12.82 -3.11 0.76
C LEU A 84 -11.77 -2.92 -0.34
N LEU A 85 -10.53 -2.58 0.03
CA LEU A 85 -9.43 -2.46 -0.94
C LEU A 85 -9.25 -3.74 -1.74
N LYS A 86 -9.24 -4.91 -1.09
CA LYS A 86 -9.17 -6.20 -1.78
C LYS A 86 -10.33 -6.38 -2.78
N ARG A 87 -11.58 -6.06 -2.41
CA ARG A 87 -12.74 -6.17 -3.32
C ARG A 87 -12.57 -5.33 -4.59
N LEU A 88 -12.02 -4.13 -4.45
CA LEU A 88 -11.82 -3.18 -5.57
C LEU A 88 -10.56 -3.47 -6.40
N SER A 89 -9.64 -4.31 -5.91
CA SER A 89 -8.31 -4.49 -6.51
C SER A 89 -8.30 -5.15 -7.91
N SER A 90 -9.39 -5.79 -8.32
CA SER A 90 -9.56 -6.34 -9.67
C SER A 90 -10.03 -5.31 -10.71
N ALA A 91 -10.30 -4.06 -10.32
CA ALA A 91 -10.67 -3.02 -11.28
C ALA A 91 -9.52 -2.70 -12.24
N THR A 92 -9.81 -2.69 -13.54
CA THR A 92 -8.83 -2.51 -14.63
C THR A 92 -8.56 -1.04 -14.93
N THR A 93 -9.40 -0.11 -14.43
CA THR A 93 -9.24 1.34 -14.57
C THR A 93 -9.70 2.06 -13.29
N VAL A 94 -9.26 3.30 -13.07
CA VAL A 94 -9.76 4.15 -11.97
C VAL A 94 -11.25 4.43 -12.12
N ALA A 95 -11.76 4.56 -13.36
CA ALA A 95 -13.20 4.70 -13.60
C ALA A 95 -13.98 3.48 -13.11
N GLN A 96 -13.45 2.26 -13.31
CA GLN A 96 -14.06 1.06 -12.79
C GLN A 96 -13.95 0.97 -11.25
N VAL A 97 -12.86 1.46 -10.65
CA VAL A 97 -12.76 1.60 -9.19
C VAL A 97 -13.89 2.49 -8.66
N GLU A 98 -14.13 3.64 -9.30
CA GLU A 98 -15.20 4.59 -8.91
C GLU A 98 -16.60 3.96 -9.03
N GLN A 99 -16.87 3.24 -10.12
CA GLN A 99 -18.12 2.51 -10.31
C GLN A 99 -18.32 1.43 -9.23
N GLN A 100 -17.30 0.61 -8.97
CA GLN A 100 -17.37 -0.45 -7.96
C GLN A 100 -17.48 0.11 -6.53
N PHE A 101 -16.83 1.24 -6.26
CA PHE A 101 -16.90 1.97 -5.00
C PHE A 101 -18.31 2.47 -4.72
N ALA A 102 -19.00 3.03 -5.73
CA ALA A 102 -20.37 3.50 -5.61
C ALA A 102 -21.40 2.40 -5.27
N LEU A 103 -21.05 1.14 -5.51
CA LEU A 103 -21.90 -0.02 -5.18
C LEU A 103 -21.68 -0.55 -3.75
N GLN A 104 -20.74 0.01 -3.00
CA GLN A 104 -20.43 -0.44 -1.65
C GLN A 104 -21.38 0.19 -0.62
N VAL A 105 -21.74 -0.59 0.40
CA VAL A 105 -22.42 -0.08 1.60
C VAL A 105 -21.36 0.43 2.56
N LEU A 106 -21.06 1.72 2.52
CA LEU A 106 -19.89 2.30 3.22
C LEU A 106 -20.05 2.37 4.74
N GLU A 107 -21.29 2.35 5.24
CA GLU A 107 -21.63 2.30 6.67
C GLU A 107 -21.11 1.03 7.34
N LEU A 108 -20.78 -0.01 6.56
CA LEU A 108 -20.13 -1.22 7.06
C LEU A 108 -18.63 -1.03 7.35
N PHE A 109 -18.05 0.12 7.04
CA PHE A 109 -16.62 0.38 7.19
C PHE A 109 -16.36 1.58 8.10
N ALA A 110 -15.29 1.48 8.90
CA ALA A 110 -14.75 2.65 9.58
C ALA A 110 -14.25 3.67 8.55
N PRO A 111 -14.25 4.99 8.85
CA PRO A 111 -13.83 6.03 7.90
C PRO A 111 -12.44 5.80 7.30
N PHE A 112 -12.25 6.20 6.05
CA PHE A 112 -11.00 5.99 5.31
C PHE A 112 -10.79 6.98 4.16
N THR A 113 -9.56 6.98 3.67
CA THR A 113 -9.16 7.56 2.38
C THR A 113 -8.60 6.44 1.52
N LEU A 114 -9.15 6.27 0.32
CA LEU A 114 -8.65 5.35 -0.70
C LEU A 114 -8.05 6.16 -1.84
N LEU A 115 -6.81 5.87 -2.21
CA LEU A 115 -6.14 6.44 -3.36
C LEU A 115 -6.07 5.41 -4.48
N ALA A 116 -6.41 5.82 -5.70
CA ALA A 116 -6.37 4.98 -6.89
C ALA A 116 -5.45 5.59 -7.96
N PHE A 117 -4.57 4.75 -8.49
CA PHE A 117 -3.54 5.08 -9.47
C PHE A 117 -3.76 4.21 -10.71
N GLU A 118 -3.54 4.76 -11.90
CA GLU A 118 -3.70 4.05 -13.17
C GLU A 118 -2.54 4.41 -14.11
N LEU A 119 -1.97 3.39 -14.77
CA LEU A 119 -0.91 3.59 -15.76
C LEU A 119 -1.42 4.47 -16.91
N GLY A 120 -0.67 5.53 -17.23
CA GLY A 120 -1.05 6.49 -18.26
C GLY A 120 -1.97 7.62 -17.78
N ASN A 121 -2.37 7.62 -16.51
CA ASN A 121 -3.07 8.74 -15.89
C ASN A 121 -2.10 9.62 -15.11
N ASN A 122 -2.17 10.95 -15.30
CA ASN A 122 -1.32 11.92 -14.61
C ASN A 122 -1.89 12.40 -13.26
N LYS A 123 -3.10 11.95 -12.89
CA LYS A 123 -3.78 12.31 -11.65
C LYS A 123 -4.12 11.08 -10.83
N VAL A 124 -4.12 11.26 -9.52
CA VAL A 124 -4.50 10.23 -8.54
C VAL A 124 -5.90 10.53 -8.05
N ARG A 125 -6.80 9.55 -8.15
CA ARG A 125 -8.17 9.69 -7.67
C ARG A 125 -8.23 9.36 -6.18
N GLU A 126 -8.91 10.20 -5.42
CA GLU A 126 -9.11 10.03 -3.99
C GLU A 126 -10.59 9.83 -3.70
N PHE A 127 -10.88 8.82 -2.88
CA PHE A 127 -12.21 8.54 -2.35
C PHE A 127 -12.13 8.62 -0.83
N GLN A 128 -12.84 9.58 -0.25
CA GLN A 128 -12.93 9.74 1.20
C GLN A 128 -14.31 9.34 1.67
N TRP A 129 -14.35 8.55 2.73
CA TRP A 129 -15.52 8.24 3.53
C TRP A 129 -15.24 8.71 4.95
N ASP A 130 -15.97 9.72 5.42
CA ASP A 130 -15.81 10.25 6.79
C ASP A 130 -16.74 9.58 7.81
N GLY A 131 -17.57 8.63 7.38
CA GLY A 131 -18.58 7.98 8.23
C GLY A 131 -20.00 8.53 8.04
N GLU A 132 -20.14 9.67 7.36
CA GLU A 132 -21.42 10.31 7.06
C GLU A 132 -21.54 10.72 5.59
N ARG A 133 -20.43 11.12 4.97
CA ARG A 133 -20.35 11.69 3.62
C ARG A 133 -19.22 11.08 2.82
N ILE A 134 -19.46 11.05 1.51
CA ILE A 134 -18.47 10.67 0.51
C ILE A 134 -17.93 11.94 -0.13
N SER A 135 -16.61 12.02 -0.30
CA SER A 135 -15.96 13.01 -1.15
C SER A 135 -15.07 12.29 -2.17
N ILE A 136 -15.16 12.67 -3.44
CA ILE A 136 -14.31 12.14 -4.50
C ILE A 136 -13.59 13.31 -5.16
N ALA A 137 -12.26 13.26 -5.14
CA ALA A 137 -11.41 14.35 -5.60
C ALA A 137 -10.14 13.80 -6.28
N TYR A 138 -9.25 14.71 -6.66
CA TYR A 138 -7.90 14.37 -7.06
C TYR A 138 -6.93 14.72 -5.94
N ALA A 139 -6.07 13.78 -5.58
CA ALA A 139 -5.08 13.93 -4.51
C ALA A 139 -3.78 14.56 -5.01
N THR A 140 -3.05 15.20 -4.09
CA THR A 140 -1.69 15.68 -4.28
C THR A 140 -0.74 15.01 -3.29
N SER A 141 0.47 14.66 -3.73
CA SER A 141 1.45 13.98 -2.87
C SER A 141 2.05 14.97 -1.86
N PRO A 142 2.17 14.63 -0.57
CA PRO A 142 1.90 13.32 0.06
C PRO A 142 0.55 13.28 0.80
N HIS A 143 0.14 12.09 1.26
CA HIS A 143 -0.93 11.92 2.24
C HIS A 143 -0.44 11.24 3.51
N PHE A 144 -1.03 11.63 4.64
CA PHE A 144 -0.76 11.07 5.95
C PHE A 144 -2.07 10.73 6.67
N SER A 145 -2.02 9.72 7.53
CA SER A 145 -3.09 9.42 8.49
C SER A 145 -2.53 9.20 9.88
N SER A 146 -3.22 9.73 10.88
CA SER A 146 -2.85 9.57 12.28
C SER A 146 -4.07 9.41 13.18
N ALA A 147 -3.97 8.49 14.13
CA ALA A 147 -4.97 8.26 15.16
C ALA A 147 -4.83 9.21 16.36
N VAL A 148 -3.61 9.74 16.58
CA VAL A 148 -3.26 10.55 17.74
C VAL A 148 -2.59 11.83 17.26
N ALA A 149 -3.06 12.98 17.73
CA ALA A 149 -2.49 14.28 17.39
C ALA A 149 -2.27 14.46 15.87
N LEU A 150 -3.34 14.22 15.07
CA LEU A 150 -3.25 14.26 13.61
C LEU A 150 -2.60 15.54 13.12
N GLU A 151 -3.04 16.69 13.61
CA GLU A 151 -2.52 17.99 13.17
C GLU A 151 -1.01 18.09 13.37
N ASN A 152 -0.49 17.69 14.54
CA ASN A 152 0.94 17.74 14.83
C ASN A 152 1.73 16.75 13.97
N ALA A 153 1.26 15.50 13.84
CA ALA A 153 1.93 14.48 13.04
C ALA A 153 1.93 14.85 11.54
N VAL A 154 0.80 15.33 11.04
CA VAL A 154 0.67 15.81 9.65
C VAL A 154 1.57 17.02 9.43
N ALA A 155 1.52 18.03 10.28
CA ALA A 155 2.34 19.24 10.15
C ALA A 155 3.84 18.91 10.16
N TYR A 156 4.27 18.03 11.07
CA TYR A 156 5.66 17.58 11.14
C TYR A 156 6.09 16.83 9.88
N ARG A 157 5.33 15.80 9.46
CA ARG A 157 5.68 15.02 8.27
C ARG A 157 5.62 15.87 6.99
N GLN A 158 4.70 16.84 6.93
CA GLN A 158 4.59 17.79 5.83
C GLN A 158 5.78 18.75 5.80
N SER A 159 6.30 19.21 6.95
CA SER A 159 7.49 20.06 6.98
C SER A 159 8.72 19.31 6.46
N ILE A 160 8.93 18.07 6.92
CA ILE A 160 10.00 17.20 6.41
C ILE A 160 9.87 16.98 4.91
N TYR A 161 8.65 16.73 4.40
CA TYR A 161 8.43 16.59 2.96
C TYR A 161 8.67 17.89 2.17
N GLY A 162 8.35 19.04 2.78
CA GLY A 162 8.54 20.37 2.21
C GLY A 162 10.01 20.77 2.10
N GLU A 163 10.86 20.27 2.99
CA GLU A 163 12.31 20.51 2.99
C GLU A 163 13.06 19.72 1.90
N LEU A 164 12.41 18.74 1.26
CA LEU A 164 13.02 17.98 0.16
C LEU A 164 13.30 18.89 -1.04
N ALA A 165 14.58 19.11 -1.34
CA ALA A 165 15.04 19.92 -2.46
C ALA A 165 14.51 19.42 -3.81
N ALA A 166 14.41 18.11 -3.96
CA ALA A 166 13.75 17.44 -5.07
C ALA A 166 12.87 16.30 -4.55
N LYS A 167 11.98 15.80 -5.41
CA LYS A 167 11.10 14.67 -5.11
C LYS A 167 11.49 13.51 -6.02
N THR A 168 12.78 13.18 -6.08
CA THR A 168 13.23 12.01 -6.83
C THR A 168 12.88 10.73 -6.08
N PRO A 169 12.93 9.56 -6.72
CA PRO A 169 12.74 8.30 -6.02
C PRO A 169 13.70 8.10 -4.85
N VAL A 170 14.95 8.60 -4.94
CA VAL A 170 15.93 8.51 -3.85
C VAL A 170 15.53 9.41 -2.68
N ASP A 171 15.06 10.63 -2.97
CA ASP A 171 14.58 11.56 -1.93
C ASP A 171 13.38 10.97 -1.19
N LEU A 172 12.46 10.33 -1.91
CA LEU A 172 11.29 9.71 -1.30
C LEU A 172 11.64 8.47 -0.47
N LEU A 173 12.65 7.67 -0.87
CA LEU A 173 13.15 6.58 -0.03
C LEU A 173 13.73 7.13 1.28
N SER A 174 14.58 8.15 1.21
CA SER A 174 15.15 8.82 2.38
C SER A 174 14.07 9.45 3.26
N PHE A 175 13.05 10.06 2.65
CA PHE A 175 11.89 10.62 3.36
C PHE A 175 11.14 9.55 4.16
N HIS A 176 10.85 8.39 3.56
CA HIS A 176 10.15 7.30 4.27
C HIS A 176 11.01 6.61 5.34
N SER A 177 12.33 6.69 5.24
CA SER A 177 13.27 6.28 6.31
C SER A 177 13.54 7.38 7.35
N GLN A 178 12.98 8.58 7.20
CA GLN A 178 13.25 9.68 8.12
C GLN A 178 12.76 9.34 9.53
N HIS A 179 13.70 9.40 10.48
CA HIS A 179 13.44 9.20 11.90
C HIS A 179 14.17 10.25 12.73
N HIS A 180 13.45 10.92 13.62
CA HIS A 180 14.02 11.85 14.58
C HIS A 180 13.75 11.34 16.00
N PRO A 181 14.77 10.88 16.75
CA PRO A 181 14.59 10.27 18.07
C PRO A 181 13.80 11.12 19.06
N GLU A 182 14.07 12.44 19.12
CA GLU A 182 13.38 13.40 19.98
C GLU A 182 11.88 13.58 19.59
N HIS A 183 11.52 13.27 18.34
CA HIS A 183 10.16 13.36 17.80
C HIS A 183 9.71 12.03 17.19
N SER A 184 10.08 10.93 17.85
CA SER A 184 9.90 9.57 17.36
C SER A 184 8.45 9.23 16.95
N HIS A 185 7.48 9.74 17.71
CA HIS A 185 6.05 9.51 17.45
C HIS A 185 5.47 10.38 16.31
N LEU A 186 6.16 11.46 15.91
CA LEU A 186 5.77 12.34 14.80
C LEU A 186 6.49 12.00 13.50
N SER A 187 7.66 11.35 13.60
CA SER A 187 8.52 10.98 12.48
C SER A 187 7.80 10.21 11.38
N VAL A 188 8.34 10.26 10.16
CA VAL A 188 7.79 9.54 8.99
C VAL A 188 7.96 8.03 9.17
N CYS A 189 9.15 7.60 9.61
CA CYS A 189 9.39 6.30 10.23
C CYS A 189 9.14 6.45 11.74
N MET A 190 7.91 6.11 12.13
CA MET A 190 7.39 6.36 13.47
C MET A 190 7.79 5.24 14.44
N HIS A 191 8.23 5.60 15.64
CA HIS A 191 8.33 4.66 16.74
C HIS A 191 7.65 5.20 18.00
N ARG A 192 6.88 4.33 18.66
CA ARG A 192 6.27 4.52 19.97
C ARG A 192 6.49 3.24 20.79
N GLU A 193 6.08 3.28 22.04
CA GLU A 193 6.10 2.09 22.90
C GLU A 193 5.20 0.98 22.32
N ASP A 194 3.97 1.32 21.94
CA ASP A 194 2.89 0.40 21.55
C ASP A 194 2.75 0.16 20.03
N ALA A 195 3.30 1.06 19.21
CA ALA A 195 3.17 1.02 17.74
C ALA A 195 4.44 1.53 17.06
N GLU A 196 4.64 1.14 15.81
CA GLU A 196 5.75 1.64 14.97
C GLU A 196 5.43 1.50 13.48
N THR A 197 6.26 2.07 12.61
CA THR A 197 6.27 1.74 11.19
C THR A 197 6.77 0.30 11.03
N VAL A 198 5.88 -0.62 10.66
CA VAL A 198 6.17 -2.06 10.60
C VAL A 198 6.56 -2.56 9.21
N SER A 199 6.37 -1.74 8.17
CA SER A 199 6.78 -2.07 6.82
C SER A 199 6.78 -0.86 5.90
N PHE A 200 7.62 -0.93 4.88
CA PHE A 200 7.61 -0.06 3.73
C PHE A 200 7.25 -0.83 2.46
N THR A 201 6.40 -0.24 1.61
CA THR A 201 6.05 -0.77 0.29
C THR A 201 6.35 0.26 -0.78
N ARG A 202 7.02 -0.16 -1.85
CA ARG A 202 7.20 0.64 -3.07
C ARG A 202 6.54 -0.05 -4.25
N ILE A 203 5.65 0.62 -4.94
CA ILE A 203 5.13 0.17 -6.24
C ILE A 203 5.82 0.98 -7.33
N GLN A 204 6.24 0.31 -8.40
CA GLN A 204 6.73 0.95 -9.61
C GLN A 204 5.96 0.39 -10.80
N VAL A 205 5.30 1.29 -11.52
CA VAL A 205 4.42 0.96 -12.65
C VAL A 205 4.85 1.77 -13.86
N SER A 206 5.17 1.07 -14.94
CA SER A 206 5.35 1.61 -16.29
C SER A 206 4.86 0.56 -17.30
N LYS A 207 4.86 0.89 -18.60
CA LYS A 207 4.44 -0.03 -19.67
C LYS A 207 5.14 -1.39 -19.63
N ASP A 208 6.42 -1.40 -19.28
CA ASP A 208 7.26 -2.60 -19.31
C ASP A 208 7.56 -3.16 -17.91
N ASN A 209 7.11 -2.49 -16.85
CA ASN A 209 7.50 -2.84 -15.50
C ASN A 209 6.36 -2.62 -14.50
N LEU A 210 5.78 -3.73 -14.03
CA LEU A 210 4.88 -3.79 -12.89
C LEU A 210 5.59 -4.55 -11.76
N LYS A 211 5.93 -3.85 -10.68
CA LYS A 211 6.56 -4.49 -9.52
C LYS A 211 6.19 -3.82 -8.21
N MET A 212 6.21 -4.61 -7.15
CA MET A 212 6.01 -4.16 -5.78
C MET A 212 7.20 -4.64 -4.94
N ALA A 213 7.95 -3.73 -4.34
CA ALA A 213 8.90 -4.05 -3.28
C ALA A 213 8.21 -3.93 -1.92
N TYR A 214 8.45 -4.88 -1.03
CA TYR A 214 7.90 -4.87 0.33
C TYR A 214 9.00 -5.22 1.31
N VAL A 215 9.38 -4.27 2.15
CA VAL A 215 10.40 -4.45 3.19
C VAL A 215 9.71 -4.46 4.54
N ALA A 216 9.78 -5.59 5.24
CA ALA A 216 9.29 -5.70 6.61
C ALA A 216 10.24 -5.01 7.60
N GLY A 217 9.66 -4.44 8.67
CA GLY A 217 10.37 -3.67 9.68
C GLY A 217 10.40 -2.18 9.40
N ALA A 218 10.94 -1.44 10.38
CA ALA A 218 11.08 0.01 10.33
C ALA A 218 12.07 0.45 9.22
N PRO A 219 11.65 1.33 8.29
CA PRO A 219 12.49 1.74 7.15
C PRO A 219 13.80 2.44 7.53
N CYS A 220 13.87 3.11 8.67
CA CYS A 220 15.11 3.71 9.16
C CYS A 220 16.19 2.68 9.51
N LEU A 221 15.83 1.40 9.69
CA LEU A 221 16.74 0.30 10.02
C LEU A 221 16.85 -0.73 8.90
N HIS A 222 15.79 -0.94 8.12
CA HIS A 222 15.68 -2.07 7.21
C HIS A 222 15.62 -1.68 5.72
N LEU A 223 15.38 -0.41 5.39
CA LEU A 223 15.27 0.01 3.98
C LEU A 223 16.65 0.25 3.37
N THR A 224 17.26 -0.81 2.86
CA THR A 224 18.50 -0.74 2.07
C THR A 224 18.24 -1.02 0.59
N PRO A 225 19.16 -0.62 -0.32
CA PRO A 225 19.09 -0.99 -1.73
C PRO A 225 19.00 -2.51 -1.95
N GLU A 226 19.74 -3.29 -1.16
CA GLU A 226 19.76 -4.76 -1.20
C GLU A 226 18.41 -5.33 -0.77
N ALA A 227 17.87 -4.85 0.37
CA ALA A 227 16.56 -5.28 0.85
C ALA A 227 15.45 -4.97 -0.17
N LEU A 228 15.49 -3.80 -0.82
CA LEU A 228 14.56 -3.45 -1.89
C LEU A 228 14.69 -4.39 -3.10
N ALA A 229 15.91 -4.73 -3.50
CA ALA A 229 16.15 -5.60 -4.65
C ALA A 229 15.70 -7.05 -4.37
N GLU A 230 16.06 -7.59 -3.21
CA GLU A 230 15.74 -8.96 -2.80
C GLU A 230 14.25 -9.15 -2.51
N GLN A 231 13.59 -8.12 -1.97
CA GLN A 231 12.18 -8.17 -1.59
C GLN A 231 11.28 -7.50 -2.64
N THR A 232 11.62 -7.68 -3.92
CA THR A 232 10.81 -7.22 -5.07
C THR A 232 9.98 -8.37 -5.64
N TYR A 233 8.69 -8.13 -5.76
CA TYR A 233 7.68 -9.04 -6.24
C TYR A 233 7.13 -8.58 -7.59
N ARG A 234 6.84 -9.54 -8.47
CA ARG A 234 6.28 -9.34 -9.80
C ARG A 234 5.13 -10.31 -10.02
N PHE A 235 4.29 -10.00 -11.00
CA PHE A 235 3.31 -10.95 -11.48
C PHE A 235 4.01 -12.19 -12.01
N GLN A 236 3.54 -13.37 -11.58
CA GLN A 236 3.99 -14.61 -12.17
C GLN A 236 3.43 -14.66 -13.59
N GLY A 237 4.30 -14.63 -14.60
CA GLY A 237 3.86 -14.80 -15.99
C GLY A 237 3.08 -16.11 -16.12
N ASN A 238 2.01 -16.11 -16.92
CA ASN A 238 1.20 -17.29 -17.22
C ASN A 238 2.10 -18.43 -17.72
N ARG A 239 2.52 -19.33 -16.83
CA ARG A 239 3.21 -20.59 -17.19
C ARG A 239 2.28 -21.62 -17.85
N PHE A 240 1.05 -21.24 -18.19
CA PHE A 240 0.13 -22.08 -18.95
C PHE A 240 0.20 -21.78 -20.47
N GLN A 241 1.40 -21.72 -21.05
CA GLN A 241 1.58 -21.85 -22.50
C GLN A 241 2.88 -22.56 -22.94
N ASP A 242 3.68 -23.12 -22.03
CA ASP A 242 4.87 -23.88 -22.43
C ASP A 242 4.79 -25.35 -22.00
N ASN A 243 3.95 -26.08 -22.71
CA ASN A 243 3.98 -27.54 -22.74
C ASN A 243 5.14 -27.95 -23.66
N ARG A 244 6.37 -28.07 -23.12
CA ARG A 244 7.44 -28.95 -23.64
C ARG A 244 8.64 -29.02 -22.69
N ILE A 245 8.73 -30.18 -22.00
CA ILE A 245 9.96 -30.95 -21.65
C ILE A 245 11.03 -30.17 -20.82
N GLN A 246 11.29 -30.51 -19.55
CA GLN A 246 12.17 -31.62 -19.19
C GLN A 246 11.92 -32.18 -17.79
N GLU A 247 11.81 -33.51 -17.75
CA GLU A 247 11.97 -34.38 -16.60
C GLU A 247 13.38 -34.27 -15.97
N LYS A 248 13.44 -34.42 -14.64
CA LYS A 248 14.28 -35.38 -13.87
C LYS A 248 14.73 -34.77 -12.54
N VAL A 249 14.20 -35.30 -11.44
CA VAL A 249 14.96 -35.52 -10.19
C VAL A 249 14.46 -36.84 -9.56
N PRO A 250 15.36 -37.72 -9.04
CA PRO A 250 15.04 -39.10 -8.70
C PRO A 250 14.34 -39.23 -7.34
N LEU A 251 13.49 -40.26 -7.23
CA LEU A 251 12.96 -40.78 -5.97
C LEU A 251 14.12 -41.32 -5.10
N VAL A 252 14.35 -40.68 -3.95
CA VAL A 252 15.21 -41.22 -2.90
C VAL A 252 14.37 -42.20 -2.06
N GLY A 253 14.84 -43.45 -2.01
CA GLY A 253 14.20 -44.55 -1.31
C GLY A 253 14.23 -44.42 0.21
N ILE A 254 13.18 -44.94 0.84
CA ILE A 254 13.08 -45.18 2.28
C ILE A 254 13.45 -46.66 2.50
N PRO A 255 14.41 -47.00 3.39
CA PRO A 255 14.61 -48.38 3.79
C PRO A 255 13.62 -48.79 4.89
N LEU A 256 13.24 -50.07 4.86
CA LEU A 256 12.41 -50.80 5.83
C LEU A 256 12.95 -50.70 7.26
#